data_AF-A0A7X7FP10-F1
#
_entry.id   AF-A0A7X7FP10-F1
#
_cell.length_a   1.000
_cell.length_b   1.000
_cell.length_c   1.000
_cell.angle_alpha   90.00
_cell.angle_beta   90.00
_cell.angle_gamma   90.00
#
_symmetry.space_group_name_H-M   'P 1'
#
loop_
_entity.id
_entity.type
_entity.pdbx_description
1 polymer ?
#
loop_
_entity_poly.entity_id
_entity_poly.type
_entity_poly.pdbx_seq_one_letter_code
_entity_poly.pdbx_strand_id
1 'polypeptide(L)'
;IDQKAKQDIDEKIDREYRPRVPAGVDFKVEMRVGKDHQVILEFAEEMDVDVIIIGRQGRGGLQKALFGNVTEKVARKAPCAVLIIPMDFQKKHPQ
;
A
#
# COMPACT_ATOMS: atom_id res chain seq x y z
N ILE A 1 18.60 4.81 -0.38
CA ILE A 1 17.65 5.93 -0.13
C ILE A 1 18.44 6.99 0.57
N ASP A 2 18.51 8.19 0.01
CA ASP A 2 19.21 9.30 0.66
C ASP A 2 18.35 9.84 1.80
N GLN A 3 18.98 10.37 2.84
CA GLN A 3 18.31 10.89 4.04
C GLN A 3 17.21 11.91 3.71
N LYS A 4 17.42 12.69 2.64
CA LYS A 4 16.44 13.62 2.09
C LYS A 4 15.17 12.92 1.59
N ALA A 5 15.29 11.82 0.86
CA ALA A 5 14.13 11.11 0.30
C ALA A 5 13.25 10.50 1.40
N LYS A 6 13.86 10.03 2.50
CA LYS A 6 13.12 9.59 3.69
C LYS A 6 12.36 10.76 4.31
N GLN A 7 13.04 11.90 4.51
CA GLN A 7 12.43 13.09 5.08
C GLN A 7 11.25 13.63 4.23
N ASP A 8 11.42 13.70 2.91
CA ASP A 8 10.37 14.15 1.98
C ASP A 8 9.12 13.25 2.04
N ILE A 9 9.30 11.93 2.23
CA ILE A 9 8.19 10.98 2.39
C ILE A 9 7.51 11.18 3.75
N ASP A 10 8.27 11.26 4.83
CA ASP A 10 7.74 11.46 6.19
C ASP A 10 6.91 12.76 6.26
N GLU A 11 7.43 13.86 5.72
CA GLU A 11 6.72 15.14 5.64
C GLU A 11 5.40 15.04 4.84
N LYS A 12 5.41 14.29 3.73
CA LYS A 12 4.20 14.09 2.93
C LYS A 12 3.18 13.25 3.69
N ILE A 13 3.61 12.19 4.37
CA ILE A 13 2.72 11.33 5.17
C ILE A 13 2.06 12.15 6.29
N ASP A 14 2.84 12.92 7.04
CA ASP A 14 2.35 13.71 8.16
C ASP A 14 1.40 14.83 7.72
N ARG A 15 1.64 15.45 6.56
CA ARG A 15 0.77 16.52 6.05
C ARG A 15 -0.53 16.00 5.44
N GLU A 16 -0.47 14.93 4.63
CA GLU A 16 -1.60 14.54 3.78
C GLU A 16 -2.41 13.36 4.34
N TYR A 17 -1.77 12.43 5.05
CA TYR A 17 -2.37 11.16 5.45
C TYR A 17 -2.66 11.09 6.93
N ARG A 18 -1.73 11.52 7.79
CA ARG A 18 -1.90 11.47 9.25
C ARG A 18 -3.16 12.18 9.75
N PRO A 19 -3.57 13.36 9.22
CA PRO A 19 -4.81 14.02 9.65
C PRO A 19 -6.09 13.26 9.26
N ARG A 20 -6.00 12.27 8.38
CA ARG A 20 -7.14 11.43 7.94
C ARG A 20 -7.27 10.14 8.76
N VAL A 21 -6.28 9.83 9.61
CA VAL A 21 -6.31 8.67 10.49
C VAL A 21 -7.32 8.93 11.62
N PRO A 22 -8.34 8.07 11.81
CA PRO A 22 -9.29 8.23 12.90
C PRO A 22 -8.61 8.19 14.28
N ALA A 23 -9.19 8.89 15.25
CA ALA A 23 -8.74 8.81 16.64
C ALA A 23 -8.81 7.36 17.14
N GLY A 24 -7.79 6.94 17.89
CA GLY A 24 -7.69 5.58 18.44
C GLY A 24 -7.07 4.53 17.50
N VAL A 25 -6.68 4.91 16.27
CA VAL A 25 -5.92 4.04 15.37
C VAL A 25 -4.43 4.27 15.55
N ASP A 26 -3.67 3.21 15.86
CA ASP A 26 -2.21 3.25 15.84
C ASP A 26 -1.71 3.33 14.39
N PHE A 27 -0.93 4.36 14.08
CA PHE A 27 -0.44 4.63 12.73
C PHE A 27 1.08 4.68 12.72
N LYS A 28 1.66 3.69 12.03
CA LYS A 28 3.10 3.53 11.87
C LYS A 28 3.46 3.58 10.39
N VAL A 29 4.57 4.24 10.10
CA VAL A 29 5.12 4.39 8.76
C VAL A 29 6.39 3.56 8.69
N GLU A 30 6.45 2.64 7.74
CA GLU A 30 7.62 1.80 7.53
C GLU A 30 8.15 1.97 6.12
N MET A 31 9.47 2.18 6.03
CA MET A 31 10.18 2.26 4.76
C MET A 31 11.18 1.11 4.67
N ARG A 32 11.18 0.43 3.52
CA ARG A 32 12.07 -0.69 3.21
C ARG A 32 12.68 -0.47 1.83
N VAL A 33 13.92 -0.95 1.64
CA VAL A 33 14.64 -0.89 0.35
C VAL A 33 14.77 -2.29 -0.20
N GLY A 34 14.33 -2.50 -1.44
CA GLY A 34 14.42 -3.80 -2.10
C GLY A 34 13.46 -3.88 -3.28
N LYS A 35 13.16 -5.11 -3.73
CA LYS A 35 12.11 -5.32 -4.73
C LYS A 35 10.75 -5.21 -4.07
N ASP A 36 9.91 -4.28 -4.53
CA ASP A 36 8.63 -3.88 -3.90
C ASP A 36 7.83 -5.05 -3.33
N HIS A 37 7.46 -6.02 -4.17
CA HIS A 37 6.67 -7.18 -3.75
C HIS A 37 7.38 -8.08 -2.73
N GLN A 38 8.71 -8.21 -2.77
CA GLN A 38 9.44 -9.04 -1.81
C GLN A 38 9.43 -8.39 -0.43
N VAL A 39 9.79 -7.12 -0.34
CA VAL A 39 9.84 -6.41 0.94
C VAL A 39 8.46 -6.25 1.59
N ILE A 40 7.38 -6.16 0.79
CA ILE A 40 6.01 -6.17 1.31
C ILE A 40 5.66 -7.53 1.93
N LEU A 41 6.00 -8.63 1.24
CA LEU A 41 5.71 -9.99 1.70
C LEU A 41 6.53 -10.37 2.93
N GLU A 42 7.82 -10.02 2.92
CA GLU A 42 8.73 -10.21 4.06
C GLU A 42 8.22 -9.44 5.28
N PHE A 43 7.85 -8.17 5.13
CA PHE A 43 7.28 -7.39 6.24
C PHE A 43 5.97 -7.98 6.77
N ALA A 44 5.09 -8.46 5.87
CA ALA A 44 3.84 -9.08 6.28
C ALA A 44 4.05 -10.36 7.09
N GLU A 45 5.07 -11.14 6.75
CA GLU A 45 5.48 -12.35 7.48
C GLU A 45 6.17 -11.99 8.82
N GLU A 46 7.10 -11.02 8.81
CA GLU A 46 7.81 -10.54 10.01
C GLU A 46 6.86 -10.01 11.10
N MET A 47 5.79 -9.33 10.68
CA MET A 47 4.85 -8.64 11.57
C MET A 47 3.55 -9.41 11.81
N ASP A 48 3.42 -10.62 11.25
CA ASP A 48 2.21 -11.45 11.31
C ASP A 48 0.93 -10.67 10.93
N VAL A 49 0.98 -10.03 9.75
CA VAL A 49 -0.09 -9.13 9.29
C VAL A 49 -1.33 -9.94 8.86
N ASP A 50 -2.50 -9.60 9.39
CA ASP A 50 -3.77 -10.25 9.02
C ASP A 50 -4.26 -9.91 7.59
N VAL A 51 -4.02 -8.67 7.14
CA VAL A 51 -4.50 -8.18 5.84
C VAL A 51 -3.56 -7.15 5.22
N ILE A 52 -3.28 -7.33 3.93
CA ILE A 52 -2.60 -6.34 3.10
C ILE A 52 -3.64 -5.57 2.29
N ILE A 53 -3.66 -4.24 2.45
CA ILE A 53 -4.47 -3.34 1.62
C ILE A 53 -3.55 -2.66 0.61
N ILE A 54 -3.84 -2.82 -0.69
CA ILE A 54 -2.99 -2.29 -1.76
C ILE A 54 -3.82 -1.75 -2.92
N GLY A 55 -3.37 -0.66 -3.53
CA GLY A 55 -3.96 -0.13 -4.75
C GLY A 55 -3.63 -0.99 -5.99
N ARG A 56 -4.30 -0.73 -7.10
CA ARG A 56 -3.89 -1.19 -8.44
C ARG A 56 -3.86 -0.03 -9.43
N GLN A 57 -2.95 -0.04 -10.40
CA GLN A 57 -2.96 1.00 -11.44
C GLN A 57 -4.23 0.90 -12.33
N GLY A 58 -4.72 2.06 -12.76
CA GLY A 58 -5.83 2.19 -13.72
C GLY A 58 -5.40 1.98 -15.19
N ARG A 59 -6.40 1.97 -16.09
CA ARG A 59 -6.37 1.59 -17.53
C ARG A 59 -5.42 2.38 -18.47
N GLY A 60 -4.44 3.13 -17.97
CA GLY A 60 -3.73 4.16 -18.74
C GLY A 60 -2.50 3.76 -19.58
N GLY A 61 -1.86 2.61 -19.36
CA GLY A 61 -0.59 2.29 -20.04
C GLY A 61 -0.45 0.90 -20.65
N LEU A 62 -1.22 -0.07 -20.18
CA LEU A 62 -1.20 -1.43 -20.70
C LEU A 62 -2.59 -2.02 -20.51
N GLN A 63 -3.41 -2.04 -21.56
CA GLN A 63 -4.82 -2.47 -21.52
C GLN A 63 -5.05 -3.91 -21.00
N LYS A 64 -3.99 -4.66 -20.69
CA LYS A 64 -4.01 -6.07 -20.26
C LYS A 64 -3.64 -6.31 -18.79
N ALA A 65 -3.09 -5.32 -18.07
CA ALA A 65 -2.73 -5.53 -16.66
C ALA A 65 -3.91 -5.18 -15.75
N LEU A 66 -4.68 -6.19 -15.32
CA LEU A 66 -5.83 -5.98 -14.42
C LEU A 66 -5.41 -5.44 -13.04
N PHE A 67 -4.21 -5.78 -12.56
CA PHE A 67 -3.77 -5.50 -11.19
C PHE A 67 -2.49 -4.65 -11.07
N GLY A 68 -1.64 -4.61 -12.12
CA GLY A 68 -0.28 -4.06 -12.02
C GLY A 68 0.72 -5.07 -11.44
N ASN A 69 1.99 -4.95 -11.80
CA ASN A 69 3.02 -5.98 -11.55
C ASN A 69 3.27 -6.26 -10.06
N VAL A 70 3.25 -5.22 -9.21
CA VAL A 70 3.48 -5.37 -7.77
C VAL A 70 2.26 -6.02 -7.11
N THR A 71 1.08 -5.46 -7.32
CA THR A 71 -0.18 -5.95 -6.77
C THR A 71 -0.46 -7.41 -7.16
N GLU A 72 -0.21 -7.80 -8.41
CA GLU A 72 -0.37 -9.18 -8.84
C GLU A 72 0.56 -10.14 -8.07
N LYS A 73 1.83 -9.76 -7.90
CA LYS A 73 2.80 -10.58 -7.17
C LYS A 73 2.49 -10.69 -5.69
N VAL A 74 2.04 -9.61 -5.06
CA VAL A 74 1.61 -9.60 -3.66
C VAL A 74 0.37 -10.48 -3.49
N ALA A 75 -0.67 -10.26 -4.30
CA ALA A 75 -1.91 -11.04 -4.22
C ALA A 75 -1.70 -12.55 -4.42
N ARG A 76 -0.71 -12.95 -5.24
CA ARG A 76 -0.40 -14.35 -5.50
C ARG A 76 0.38 -15.04 -4.37
N LYS A 77 1.15 -14.28 -3.58
CA LYS A 77 2.16 -14.84 -2.66
C LYS A 77 1.99 -14.41 -1.20
N ALA A 78 1.04 -13.53 -0.90
CA ALA A 78 0.80 -13.07 0.46
C ALA A 78 0.53 -14.25 1.41
N PRO A 79 1.12 -14.22 2.61
CA PRO A 79 0.79 -15.22 3.65
C PRO A 79 -0.61 -14.99 4.24
N CYS A 80 -1.25 -13.86 3.92
CA CYS A 80 -2.50 -13.40 4.50
C CYS A 80 -3.48 -12.85 3.46
N ALA A 81 -4.64 -12.37 3.92
CA ALA A 81 -5.66 -11.81 3.04
C ALA A 81 -5.16 -10.55 2.31
N VAL A 82 -5.56 -10.39 1.05
CA VAL A 82 -5.20 -9.20 0.25
C VAL A 82 -6.45 -8.49 -0.24
N LEU A 83 -6.60 -7.23 0.16
CA LEU A 83 -7.66 -6.34 -0.30
C LEU A 83 -7.12 -5.36 -1.35
N ILE A 84 -7.57 -5.52 -2.59
CA ILE A 84 -7.15 -4.67 -3.71
C ILE A 84 -8.16 -3.55 -3.93
N ILE A 85 -7.71 -2.30 -3.80
CA ILE A 85 -8.55 -1.12 -4.03
C ILE A 85 -8.30 -0.58 -5.45
N PRO A 86 -9.33 -0.56 -6.33
CA PRO A 86 -9.18 -0.01 -7.67
C PRO A 86 -9.13 1.52 -7.63
N MET A 87 -8.38 2.15 -8.54
CA MET A 87 -8.22 3.63 -8.57
C MET A 87 -9.52 4.39 -8.90
N ASP A 88 -10.46 3.74 -9.58
CA ASP A 88 -11.82 4.24 -9.83
C ASP A 88 -12.80 3.90 -8.70
N PHE A 89 -12.30 3.40 -7.56
CA PHE A 89 -13.13 3.22 -6.38
C PHE A 89 -13.66 4.57 -5.92
N GLN A 90 -14.97 4.75 -6.07
CA GLN A 90 -15.69 5.83 -5.44
C GLN A 90 -16.42 5.29 -4.22
N LYS A 91 -16.27 5.99 -3.10
CA LYS A 91 -17.06 5.72 -1.90
C LYS A 91 -18.52 5.99 -2.25
N LYS A 92 -19.30 4.95 -2.55
CA LYS A 92 -20.76 5.08 -2.65
C LYS A 92 -21.24 5.56 -1.28
N HIS A 93 -21.99 6.67 -1.26
CA HIS A 93 -22.44 7.33 -0.03
C HIS A 93 -22.95 6.32 1.01
N PRO A 94 -22.49 6.38 2.28
CA PRO A 94 -23.18 5.68 3.36
C PRO A 94 -24.53 6.38 3.56
N GLN A 95 -25.61 5.62 3.39
CA GLN A 95 -26.94 5.99 3.89
C GLN A 95 -26.91 5.99 5.41
#